data_AF-A0A8S3ZJD9-F1
#
_entry.id   AF-A0A8S3ZJD9-F1
#
_cell.length_a   1.000
_cell.length_b   1.000
_cell.length_c   1.000
_cell.angle_alpha   90.00
_cell.angle_beta   90.00
_cell.angle_gamma   90.00
#
_symmetry.space_group_name_H-M   'P 1'
#
loop_
_entity.id
_entity.type
_entity.pdbx_description
1 polymer ?
#
loop_
_entity_poly.entity_id
_entity_poly.type
_entity_poly.pdbx_seq_one_letter_code
_entity_poly.pdbx_strand_id
1 'polypeptide(L)'
;IFLKFEKPFWNLHGTDYFDSFELLWLDSHSISIKSDRCQKKTRFGKPWWYGIQSVETVLDQPNMLEFWLTLDQVEIVEALEDNEVIDVCHELLQHFLREYGNIPKPVEIYRTKWLSNPFIRGTYSYPTCDICEEDLLHLGRPLPSPEVIARFAFKVTWKAFSC
;
A
#
# COMPACT_ATOMS: atom_id res chain seq x y z
N ILE A 1 -0.86 4.99 1.13
CA ILE A 1 -0.91 6.43 0.71
C ILE A 1 -2.09 7.05 1.42
N PHE A 2 -1.94 8.18 2.09
CA PHE A 2 -3.03 8.84 2.80
C PHE A 2 -3.45 10.10 2.06
N LEU A 3 -4.75 10.23 1.79
CA LEU A 3 -5.32 11.40 1.12
C LEU A 3 -6.32 12.05 2.06
N LYS A 4 -6.11 13.34 2.33
CA LYS A 4 -7.01 14.17 3.12
C LYS A 4 -7.96 14.92 2.21
N PHE A 5 -9.21 15.00 2.60
CA PHE A 5 -10.27 15.74 1.92
C PHE A 5 -10.75 16.89 2.80
N GLU A 6 -11.37 17.89 2.19
CA GLU A 6 -12.01 18.98 2.94
C GLU A 6 -13.17 18.43 3.80
N LYS A 7 -13.96 17.53 3.22
CA LYS A 7 -15.07 16.82 3.85
C LYS A 7 -15.17 15.39 3.31
N PRO A 8 -15.62 14.41 4.11
CA PRO A 8 -15.80 13.04 3.65
C PRO A 8 -16.95 12.97 2.65
N PHE A 9 -16.73 12.32 1.51
CA PHE A 9 -17.78 12.05 0.52
C PHE A 9 -18.42 10.67 0.70
N TRP A 10 -17.80 9.79 1.48
CA TRP A 10 -18.20 8.39 1.66
C TRP A 10 -19.30 8.17 2.70
N ASN A 11 -19.78 9.21 3.39
CA ASN A 11 -20.79 9.11 4.44
C ASN A 11 -22.25 9.13 3.90
N LEU A 12 -22.45 8.96 2.59
CA LEU A 12 -23.75 9.19 1.93
C LEU A 12 -24.78 8.06 2.13
N HIS A 13 -24.39 6.88 2.61
CA HIS A 13 -25.27 5.70 2.65
C HIS A 13 -26.08 5.53 3.94
N GLY A 14 -26.06 6.49 4.87
CA GLY A 14 -26.88 6.42 6.09
C GLY A 14 -26.48 5.28 7.03
N THR A 15 -25.30 4.69 6.83
CA THR A 15 -24.68 3.75 7.76
C THR A 15 -23.78 4.54 8.69
N ASP A 16 -23.95 4.38 10.00
CA ASP A 16 -23.14 5.06 11.01
C ASP A 16 -21.66 4.63 10.99
N TYR A 17 -21.30 3.63 10.16
CA TYR A 17 -19.98 3.04 10.10
C TYR A 17 -19.63 2.58 8.69
N PHE A 18 -18.50 3.08 8.15
CA PHE A 18 -17.90 2.68 6.87
C PHE A 18 -16.40 2.51 7.06
N ASP A 19 -15.87 1.34 6.69
CA ASP A 19 -14.47 0.98 6.90
C ASP A 19 -13.63 1.03 5.62
N SER A 20 -14.08 0.39 4.53
CA SER A 20 -13.25 0.26 3.34
C SER A 20 -14.01 0.09 2.03
N PHE A 21 -13.32 0.44 0.95
CA PHE A 21 -13.61 0.07 -0.43
C PHE A 21 -12.59 -0.97 -0.88
N GLU A 22 -13.06 -2.11 -1.37
CA GLU A 22 -12.21 -3.13 -1.99
C GLU A 22 -12.28 -3.01 -3.51
N LEU A 23 -11.12 -2.90 -4.16
CA LEU A 23 -11.00 -2.64 -5.59
C LEU A 23 -10.58 -3.91 -6.33
N LEU A 24 -11.46 -4.40 -7.20
CA LEU A 24 -11.20 -5.55 -8.05
C LEU A 24 -10.86 -5.13 -9.49
N TRP A 25 -9.70 -5.57 -9.95
CA TRP A 25 -9.24 -5.35 -11.32
C TRP A 25 -9.72 -6.48 -12.24
N LEU A 26 -10.54 -6.16 -13.23
CA LEU A 26 -11.02 -7.12 -14.23
C LEU A 26 -10.38 -6.86 -15.59
N ASP A 27 -9.77 -7.88 -16.19
CA ASP A 27 -9.19 -7.76 -17.53
C ASP A 27 -10.23 -7.43 -18.61
N SER A 28 -11.51 -7.82 -18.39
CA SER A 28 -12.63 -7.47 -19.27
C SER A 28 -13.03 -5.99 -19.20
N HIS A 29 -12.63 -5.27 -18.16
CA HIS A 29 -13.00 -3.89 -17.89
C HIS A 29 -11.76 -3.06 -17.51
N SER A 30 -10.83 -2.95 -18.47
CA SER A 30 -9.66 -2.10 -18.30
C SER A 30 -10.07 -0.62 -18.18
N ILE A 31 -9.60 0.05 -17.13
CA ILE A 31 -9.69 1.50 -17.04
C ILE A 31 -8.42 2.16 -17.57
N SER A 32 -8.54 3.41 -18.02
CA SER A 32 -7.42 4.25 -18.42
C SER A 32 -7.41 5.48 -17.53
N ILE A 33 -6.31 5.69 -16.82
CA ILE A 33 -6.07 6.84 -15.95
C ILE A 33 -5.32 7.89 -16.75
N LYS A 34 -5.98 8.98 -17.13
CA LYS A 34 -5.42 10.04 -17.97
C LYS A 34 -4.43 10.93 -17.22
N SER A 35 -4.57 11.02 -15.91
CA SER A 35 -3.67 11.76 -15.02
C SER A 35 -2.33 11.04 -14.77
N ASP A 36 -2.21 9.76 -15.13
CA ASP A 36 -0.96 9.00 -14.99
C ASP A 36 0.06 9.48 -16.04
N ARG A 37 1.05 10.26 -15.58
CA ARG A 37 2.14 10.75 -16.42
C ARG A 37 3.36 9.83 -16.35
N CYS A 38 3.33 8.81 -15.49
CA CYS A 38 4.42 7.87 -15.29
C CYS A 38 4.44 6.81 -16.39
N GLN A 39 5.52 6.79 -17.17
CA GLN A 39 5.73 5.77 -18.20
C GLN A 39 6.30 4.45 -17.65
N LYS A 40 6.81 4.44 -16.41
CA LYS A 40 7.36 3.24 -15.79
C LYS A 40 6.24 2.21 -15.58
N LYS A 41 6.59 0.94 -15.81
CA LYS A 41 5.72 -0.21 -15.57
C LYS A 41 6.44 -1.19 -14.64
N THR A 42 5.66 -1.96 -13.90
CA THR A 42 6.20 -3.05 -13.08
C THR A 42 6.78 -4.15 -13.97
N ARG A 43 7.44 -5.14 -13.36
CA ARG A 43 7.89 -6.36 -14.07
C ARG A 43 6.79 -7.11 -14.83
N PHE A 44 5.52 -6.90 -14.44
CA PHE A 44 4.35 -7.49 -15.10
C PHE A 44 3.72 -6.57 -16.15
N GLY A 45 4.36 -5.45 -16.51
CA GLY A 45 3.87 -4.50 -17.50
C GLY A 45 2.69 -3.65 -17.03
N LYS A 46 2.35 -3.68 -15.74
CA LYS A 46 1.23 -2.92 -15.17
C LYS A 46 1.70 -1.55 -14.65
N PRO A 47 0.85 -0.51 -14.68
CA PRO A 47 1.15 0.77 -14.03
C PRO A 47 1.11 0.64 -12.51
N TRP A 48 1.65 1.63 -11.80
CA TRP A 48 1.74 1.62 -10.34
C TRP A 48 0.36 1.64 -9.65
N TRP A 49 -0.62 2.35 -10.22
CA TRP A 49 -1.96 2.46 -9.63
C TRP A 49 -2.75 1.15 -9.71
N TYR A 50 -2.37 0.22 -10.58
CA TYR A 50 -2.97 -1.11 -10.68
C TYR A 50 -2.69 -1.97 -9.44
N GLY A 51 -1.70 -1.60 -8.62
CA GLY A 51 -1.39 -2.28 -7.37
C GLY A 51 -2.28 -1.85 -6.20
N ILE A 52 -3.14 -0.84 -6.37
CA ILE A 52 -4.07 -0.38 -5.33
C ILE A 52 -5.21 -1.39 -5.23
N GLN A 53 -5.39 -1.96 -4.03
CA GLN A 53 -6.34 -3.05 -3.78
C GLN A 53 -7.44 -2.67 -2.80
N SER A 54 -7.15 -1.82 -1.82
CA SER A 54 -8.14 -1.34 -0.85
C SER A 54 -7.95 0.15 -0.57
N VAL A 55 -9.05 0.81 -0.24
CA VAL A 55 -9.10 2.20 0.23
C VAL A 55 -9.91 2.25 1.51
N GLU A 56 -9.29 2.64 2.62
CA GLU A 56 -9.80 2.45 3.98
C GLU A 56 -9.94 3.78 4.70
N THR A 57 -10.87 3.87 5.65
CA THR A 57 -10.96 5.01 6.57
C THR A 57 -9.85 4.91 7.62
N VAL A 58 -9.41 6.06 8.11
CA VAL A 58 -8.35 6.13 9.11
C VAL A 58 -8.96 6.45 10.47
N LEU A 59 -8.65 5.63 11.47
CA LEU A 59 -9.13 5.81 12.85
C LEU A 59 -8.81 7.22 13.35
N ASP A 60 -9.80 7.87 13.94
CA ASP A 60 -9.73 9.25 14.46
C ASP A 60 -9.36 10.32 13.41
N GLN A 61 -9.46 10.02 12.11
CA GLN A 61 -9.20 10.94 11.01
C GLN A 61 -10.36 10.93 9.98
N PRO A 62 -11.50 11.58 10.30
CA PRO A 62 -12.76 11.45 9.55
C PRO A 62 -12.70 11.95 8.10
N ASN A 63 -11.68 12.73 7.75
CA ASN A 63 -11.50 13.32 6.43
C ASN A 63 -10.38 12.64 5.63
N MET A 64 -9.88 11.48 6.08
CA MET A 64 -8.72 10.83 5.48
C MET A 64 -9.05 9.43 4.99
N LEU A 65 -8.55 9.10 3.80
CA LEU A 65 -8.55 7.75 3.25
C LEU A 65 -7.12 7.23 3.11
N GLU A 66 -6.92 5.97 3.47
CA GLU A 66 -5.69 5.21 3.28
C GLU A 66 -5.83 4.27 2.08
N PHE A 67 -4.91 4.39 1.12
CA PHE A 67 -4.83 3.54 -0.05
C PHE A 67 -3.69 2.54 0.15
N TRP A 68 -4.03 1.26 0.07
CA TRP A 68 -3.07 0.15 0.16
C TRP A 68 -2.61 -0.29 -1.22
N LEU A 69 -1.30 -0.44 -1.37
CA LEU A 69 -0.64 -0.86 -2.60
C LEU A 69 0.34 -2.00 -2.36
N THR A 70 0.55 -2.82 -3.39
CA THR A 70 1.45 -3.97 -3.37
C THR A 70 2.89 -3.62 -3.82
N LEU A 71 3.85 -4.48 -3.47
CA LEU A 71 5.30 -4.22 -3.50
C LEU A 71 5.85 -3.79 -4.87
N ASP A 72 5.45 -4.43 -5.96
CA ASP A 72 6.03 -4.15 -7.29
C ASP A 72 5.74 -2.73 -7.78
N GLN A 73 4.71 -2.09 -7.22
CA GLN A 73 4.28 -0.74 -7.55
C GLN A 73 4.92 0.31 -6.63
N VAL A 74 5.38 -0.10 -5.44
CA VAL A 74 5.98 0.80 -4.42
C VAL A 74 7.23 1.50 -4.98
N GLU A 75 8.09 0.77 -5.69
CA GLU A 75 9.32 1.31 -6.27
C GLU A 75 9.05 2.47 -7.23
N ILE A 76 7.96 2.38 -8.00
CA ILE A 76 7.55 3.43 -8.92
C ILE A 76 6.97 4.61 -8.14
N VAL A 77 6.00 4.36 -7.25
CA VAL A 77 5.22 5.44 -6.62
C VAL A 77 6.06 6.29 -5.65
N GLU A 78 7.02 5.72 -4.93
CA GLU A 78 7.85 6.48 -3.97
C GLU A 78 8.71 7.56 -4.64
N ALA A 79 8.98 7.40 -5.94
CA ALA A 79 9.73 8.33 -6.77
C ALA A 79 8.86 9.38 -7.47
N LEU A 80 7.52 9.27 -7.40
CA LEU A 80 6.60 10.21 -8.02
C LEU A 80 6.37 11.46 -7.16
N GLU A 81 6.07 12.57 -7.82
CA GLU A 81 5.62 13.81 -7.19
C GLU A 81 4.24 13.64 -6.55
N ASP A 82 4.01 14.32 -5.43
CA ASP A 82 2.78 14.25 -4.66
C ASP A 82 1.54 14.60 -5.49
N ASN A 83 1.62 15.66 -6.31
CA ASN A 83 0.51 16.08 -7.16
C ASN A 83 0.12 15.02 -8.20
N GLU A 84 1.09 14.26 -8.73
CA GLU A 84 0.81 13.18 -9.67
C GLU A 84 0.05 12.04 -9.00
N VAL A 85 0.46 11.68 -7.79
CA VAL A 85 -0.21 10.62 -7.02
C VAL A 85 -1.61 11.05 -6.60
N ILE A 86 -1.80 12.31 -6.18
CA ILE A 86 -3.13 12.88 -5.89
C ILE A 86 -4.03 12.78 -7.11
N ASP A 87 -3.58 13.24 -8.28
CA ASP A 87 -4.39 13.26 -9.50
C ASP A 87 -4.83 11.84 -9.89
N VAL A 88 -3.89 10.89 -9.87
CA VAL A 88 -4.16 9.48 -10.21
C VAL A 88 -5.10 8.81 -9.22
N CYS A 89 -4.86 8.95 -7.91
CA CYS A 89 -5.75 8.37 -6.92
C CYS A 89 -7.15 9.01 -6.95
N HIS A 90 -7.24 10.32 -7.24
CA HIS A 90 -8.53 11.00 -7.39
C HIS A 90 -9.30 10.48 -8.61
N GLU A 91 -8.65 10.36 -9.77
CA GLU A 91 -9.28 9.78 -10.97
C GLU A 91 -9.68 8.31 -10.73
N LEU A 92 -8.86 7.54 -10.01
CA LEU A 92 -9.16 6.17 -9.65
C LEU A 92 -10.42 6.06 -8.76
N LEU A 93 -10.58 6.92 -7.76
CA LEU A 93 -11.82 7.01 -7.00
C LEU A 93 -13.01 7.33 -7.92
N GLN A 94 -12.87 8.27 -8.85
CA GLN A 94 -13.94 8.61 -9.81
C GLN A 94 -14.29 7.46 -10.75
N HIS A 95 -13.36 6.55 -11.01
CA HIS A 95 -13.63 5.36 -11.80
C HIS A 95 -14.41 4.30 -11.04
N PHE A 96 -14.00 4.00 -9.81
CA PHE A 96 -14.57 2.91 -9.01
C PHE A 96 -15.84 3.32 -8.24
N LEU A 97 -15.93 4.56 -7.78
CA LEU A 97 -16.96 5.04 -6.84
C LEU A 97 -17.93 6.03 -7.49
N ARG A 98 -18.33 5.78 -8.74
CA ARG A 98 -19.16 6.68 -9.55
C ARG A 98 -20.51 6.99 -8.91
N GLU A 99 -21.03 6.04 -8.12
CA GLU A 99 -22.28 6.14 -7.38
C GLU A 99 -22.26 7.25 -6.30
N TYR A 100 -21.09 7.65 -5.82
CA TYR A 100 -20.93 8.77 -4.89
C TYR A 100 -20.94 10.14 -5.59
N GLY A 101 -21.08 10.17 -6.92
CA GLY A 101 -21.22 11.38 -7.71
C GLY A 101 -19.90 12.15 -7.86
N ASN A 102 -19.94 13.46 -7.59
CA ASN A 102 -18.78 14.33 -7.78
C ASN A 102 -17.81 14.24 -6.60
N ILE A 103 -16.86 13.30 -6.69
CA ILE A 103 -15.82 13.10 -5.67
C ILE A 103 -14.89 14.32 -5.65
N PRO A 104 -14.75 15.03 -4.51
CA PRO A 104 -13.88 16.19 -4.40
C PRO A 104 -12.40 15.77 -4.51
N LYS A 105 -11.57 16.68 -5.01
CA LYS A 105 -10.13 16.44 -5.07
C LYS A 105 -9.54 16.45 -3.64
N PRO A 106 -8.61 15.54 -3.31
CA PRO A 106 -7.85 15.61 -2.06
C PRO A 106 -7.10 16.95 -1.92
N VAL A 107 -7.03 17.47 -0.70
CA VAL A 107 -6.35 18.72 -0.37
C VAL A 107 -4.90 18.52 0.05
N GLU A 108 -4.59 17.36 0.64
CA GLU A 108 -3.24 17.01 1.10
C GLU A 108 -2.99 15.51 0.92
N ILE A 109 -1.72 15.14 0.84
CA ILE A 109 -1.25 13.77 0.76
C ILE A 109 -0.15 13.51 1.78
N TYR A 110 -0.19 12.33 2.41
CA TYR A 110 0.90 11.80 3.23
C TYR A 110 1.27 10.42 2.69
N ARG A 111 2.56 10.15 2.52
CA ARG A 111 3.03 8.87 2.00
C ARG A 111 4.17 8.34 2.81
N THR A 112 4.11 7.05 3.09
CA THR A 112 5.24 6.30 3.58
C THR A 112 6.24 6.10 2.44
N LYS A 113 7.52 6.07 2.80
CA LYS A 113 8.64 5.79 1.89
C LYS A 113 9.49 4.66 2.46
N TRP A 114 8.87 3.51 2.67
CA TRP A 114 9.48 2.38 3.38
C TRP A 114 10.63 1.78 2.58
N LEU A 115 10.49 1.69 1.25
CA LEU A 115 11.48 1.05 0.39
C LEU A 115 12.73 1.93 0.22
N SER A 116 12.55 3.23 -0.01
CA SER A 116 13.66 4.17 -0.20
C SER A 116 14.31 4.63 1.10
N ASN A 117 13.72 4.33 2.27
CA ASN A 117 14.34 4.64 3.56
C ASN A 117 15.62 3.79 3.76
N PRO A 118 16.80 4.41 3.93
CA PRO A 118 18.08 3.69 3.99
C PRO A 118 18.22 2.78 5.21
N PHE A 119 17.45 3.02 6.27
CA PHE A 119 17.49 2.24 7.50
C PHE A 119 16.48 1.09 7.53
N ILE A 120 15.50 1.08 6.62
CA ILE A 120 14.37 0.12 6.64
C ILE A 120 14.35 -0.73 5.37
N ARG A 121 14.50 -0.10 4.20
CA ARG A 121 14.69 -0.75 2.89
C ARG A 121 13.58 -1.74 2.50
N GLY A 122 12.36 -1.50 2.97
CA GLY A 122 11.22 -2.39 2.77
C GLY A 122 10.18 -2.23 3.86
N THR A 123 9.13 -3.05 3.83
CA THR A 123 8.01 -2.98 4.79
C THR A 123 8.11 -4.04 5.87
N TYR A 124 8.08 -5.31 5.47
CA TYR A 124 8.14 -6.48 6.35
C TYR A 124 8.75 -7.66 5.61
N SER A 125 9.37 -8.57 6.37
CA SER A 125 9.92 -9.82 5.83
C SER A 125 8.82 -10.84 5.58
N TYR A 126 8.92 -11.59 4.48
CA TYR A 126 8.10 -12.75 4.17
C TYR A 126 8.98 -13.90 3.64
N PRO A 127 8.61 -15.17 3.89
CA PRO A 127 9.33 -16.31 3.34
C PRO A 127 9.17 -16.36 1.82
N THR A 128 10.29 -16.42 1.08
CA THR A 128 10.28 -16.66 -0.36
C THR A 128 10.12 -18.17 -0.64
N CYS A 129 9.87 -18.55 -1.90
CA CYS A 129 9.76 -19.97 -2.27
C CYS A 129 11.05 -20.78 -2.05
N ASP A 130 12.18 -20.10 -1.86
CA ASP A 130 13.50 -20.72 -1.72
C ASP A 130 13.93 -20.90 -0.27
N ILE A 131 13.14 -20.43 0.71
CA ILE A 131 13.50 -20.49 2.13
C ILE A 131 13.16 -21.85 2.72
N CYS A 132 14.02 -22.38 3.59
CA CYS A 132 13.73 -23.54 4.42
C CYS A 132 13.55 -23.18 5.91
N GLU A 133 13.10 -24.15 6.70
CA GLU A 133 12.90 -23.94 8.15
C GLU A 133 14.23 -23.61 8.85
N GLU A 134 15.35 -24.19 8.41
CA GLU A 134 16.67 -23.88 8.97
C GLU A 134 17.07 -22.42 8.79
N ASP A 135 16.69 -21.76 7.69
CA ASP A 135 17.01 -20.35 7.43
C ASP A 135 16.34 -19.43 8.46
N LEU A 136 15.10 -19.74 8.84
CA LEU A 136 14.38 -19.01 9.87
C LEU A 136 15.02 -19.20 11.25
N LEU A 137 15.46 -20.43 11.56
CA LEU A 137 16.20 -20.71 12.79
C LEU A 137 17.53 -19.96 12.83
N HIS A 138 18.23 -19.85 11.70
CA HIS A 138 19.49 -19.11 11.61
C HIS A 138 19.33 -17.62 11.89
N LEU A 139 18.23 -16.98 11.46
CA LEU A 139 17.93 -15.59 11.80
C LEU A 139 17.84 -15.37 13.31
N GLY A 140 17.26 -16.32 14.05
CA GLY A 140 17.12 -16.20 15.51
C GLY A 140 18.40 -16.48 16.31
N ARG A 141 19.45 -17.04 15.70
CA ARG A 141 20.64 -17.48 16.43
C ARG A 141 21.60 -16.32 16.70
N PRO A 142 22.12 -16.20 17.93
CA PRO A 142 23.15 -15.22 18.21
C PRO A 142 24.43 -15.56 17.43
N LEU A 143 25.25 -14.55 17.15
CA LEU A 143 26.57 -14.80 16.56
C LEU A 143 27.44 -15.57 17.56
N PRO A 144 28.19 -16.60 17.13
CA PRO A 144 29.12 -17.30 18.00
C PRO A 144 30.31 -16.38 18.28
N SER A 145 30.31 -15.72 19.44
CA SER A 145 31.45 -14.96 19.93
C SER A 145 31.62 -15.18 21.44
N PRO A 146 32.84 -15.50 21.91
CA PRO A 146 33.13 -15.67 23.34
C PRO A 146 33.12 -14.34 24.12
N GLU A 147 33.17 -13.19 23.44
CA GLU A 147 33.33 -11.87 24.07
C GLU A 147 32.09 -10.97 23.92
N VAL A 148 31.26 -11.18 22.89
CA VAL A 148 30.08 -10.33 22.62
C VAL A 148 28.90 -11.20 22.21
N ILE A 149 27.85 -11.21 23.04
CA ILE A 149 26.59 -11.88 22.70
C ILE A 149 25.74 -10.91 21.86
N ALA A 150 25.89 -10.96 20.54
CA ALA A 150 24.96 -10.27 19.63
C ALA A 150 23.66 -11.09 19.52
N ARG A 151 22.54 -10.52 19.96
CA ARG A 151 21.20 -11.14 19.85
C ARG A 151 20.41 -10.47 18.74
N PHE A 152 19.62 -11.26 18.03
CA PHE A 152 18.71 -10.76 17.00
C PHE A 152 17.27 -10.95 17.44
N ALA A 153 16.44 -9.94 17.16
CA ALA A 153 15.00 -10.01 17.32
C ALA A 153 14.37 -9.49 16.03
N PHE A 154 13.51 -10.31 15.42
CA PHE A 154 12.84 -9.98 14.17
C PHE A 154 11.33 -10.09 14.35
N LYS A 155 10.59 -9.17 13.75
CA LYS A 155 9.14 -9.32 13.59
C LYS A 155 8.89 -10.09 12.29
N VAL A 156 8.83 -11.41 12.39
CA VAL A 156 8.35 -12.28 11.31
C VAL A 156 6.87 -12.55 11.57
N THR A 157 5.99 -12.15 10.68
CA THR A 157 4.57 -12.47 10.77
C THR A 157 4.36 -13.93 10.36
N TRP A 158 4.31 -14.85 11.32
CA TRP A 158 3.81 -16.20 11.10
C TRP A 158 2.90 -16.65 12.26
N LYS A 159 1.74 -17.20 11.90
CA LYS A 159 0.92 -18.09 12.75
C LYS A 159 1.13 -19.49 12.18
N ALA A 160 1.52 -20.43 13.03
CA ALA A 160 1.75 -21.79 12.63
C ALA A 160 0.47 -22.43 12.07
N PHE A 161 0.39 -22.58 10.75
CA PHE A 161 -0.46 -23.60 10.14
C PHE A 161 0.44 -24.82 9.93
N SER A 162 0.51 -25.64 10.97
CA SER A 162 0.93 -27.03 10.84
C SER A 162 -0.10 -27.77 9.99
N CYS A 163 0.32 -28.25 8.82
CA CYS A 163 -0.40 -29.30 8.08
C CYS A 163 -0.34 -30.62 8.84
#